data_AF-A0A1V5N6N0-F1
#
_entry.id   AF-A0A1V5N6N0-F1
#
_cell.length_a   1.000
_cell.length_b   1.000
_cell.length_c   1.000
_cell.angle_alpha   90.00
_cell.angle_beta   90.00
_cell.angle_gamma   90.00
#
_symmetry.space_group_name_H-M   'P 1'
#
loop_
_entity.id
_entity.type
_entity.pdbx_description
1 polymer ?
#
loop_
_entity_poly.entity_id
_entity_poly.type
_entity_poly.pdbx_seq_one_letter_code
_entity_poly.pdbx_strand_id
1 'polypeptide(L)'
;MIEALLKKIAQSLDKQQIPYMIIGGQAVLLYGTPRLTRDIDITLGADSESFPLLAEICSQCDLKMLPDNPQTFAIQTRVLPAENVRSGIRIDFIFSFSNYEKHALERTKKVLIDDYPVKFASCEDVLVHKMIAGRAIDREDMKNILIKNKNKIDFAYVKKWLNEFSQIDEYKDIMQKFDELLEQIKK
;
A
#
# COMPACT_ATOMS: atom_id res chain seq x y z
N MET A 1 -9.04 15.74 -7.66
CA MET A 1 -10.03 14.63 -7.72
C MET A 1 -9.57 13.46 -6.86
N ILE A 2 -8.40 12.87 -7.15
CA ILE A 2 -7.87 11.75 -6.35
C ILE A 2 -7.47 12.17 -4.92
N GLU A 3 -6.84 13.33 -4.76
CA GLU A 3 -6.46 13.90 -3.46
C GLU A 3 -7.66 14.11 -2.53
N ALA A 4 -8.74 14.73 -3.04
CA ALA A 4 -9.98 14.91 -2.28
C ALA A 4 -10.60 13.57 -1.86
N LEU A 5 -10.54 12.55 -2.73
CA LEU A 5 -11.02 11.20 -2.41
C LEU A 5 -10.13 10.52 -1.37
N LEU A 6 -8.81 10.61 -1.48
CA LEU A 6 -7.86 10.12 -0.49
C LEU A 6 -8.10 10.75 0.87
N LYS A 7 -8.26 12.07 0.93
CA LYS A 7 -8.61 12.79 2.16
C LYS A 7 -9.93 12.29 2.75
N LYS A 8 -10.97 12.15 1.94
CA LYS A 8 -12.29 11.67 2.40
C LYS A 8 -12.21 10.26 2.99
N ILE A 9 -11.53 9.34 2.30
CA ILE A 9 -11.33 7.97 2.77
C ILE A 9 -10.50 7.95 4.07
N ALA A 10 -9.40 8.71 4.11
CA ALA A 10 -8.54 8.84 5.27
C ALA A 10 -9.30 9.34 6.51
N GLN A 11 -10.12 10.38 6.36
CA GLN A 11 -10.98 10.91 7.41
C GLN A 11 -11.96 9.87 7.96
N SER A 12 -12.60 9.11 7.07
CA SER A 12 -13.54 8.05 7.46
C SER A 12 -12.84 6.90 8.18
N LEU A 13 -11.65 6.49 7.71
CA LEU A 13 -10.84 5.45 8.37
C LEU A 13 -10.36 5.89 9.76
N ASP A 14 -9.86 7.12 9.88
CA ASP A 14 -9.40 7.67 11.16
C ASP A 14 -10.56 7.82 12.16
N LYS A 15 -11.74 8.26 11.71
CA LYS A 15 -12.94 8.36 12.55
C LYS A 15 -13.37 7.00 13.11
N GLN A 16 -13.25 5.94 12.31
CA GLN A 16 -13.55 4.56 12.72
C GLN A 16 -12.37 3.88 13.43
N GLN A 17 -11.27 4.61 13.67
CA GLN A 17 -10.05 4.12 14.32
C GLN A 17 -9.45 2.89 13.61
N ILE A 18 -9.57 2.81 12.29
CA ILE A 18 -9.00 1.74 11.48
C ILE A 18 -7.58 2.16 11.08
N PRO A 19 -6.51 1.49 11.55
CA PRO A 19 -5.17 1.76 11.06
C PRO A 19 -5.11 1.50 9.56
N TYR A 20 -4.46 2.39 8.82
CA TYR A 20 -4.33 2.23 7.38
C TYR A 20 -3.02 2.82 6.87
N MET A 21 -2.64 2.38 5.68
CA MET A 21 -1.61 3.03 4.88
C MET A 21 -1.98 2.95 3.41
N ILE A 22 -1.84 4.07 2.71
CA ILE A 22 -1.89 4.08 1.24
C ILE A 22 -0.59 3.49 0.72
N ILE A 23 -0.71 2.49 -0.15
CA ILE A 23 0.41 1.77 -0.75
C ILE A 23 0.42 1.97 -2.27
N GLY A 24 1.05 1.04 -3.00
CA GLY A 24 0.89 0.95 -4.44
C GLY A 24 1.40 2.15 -5.21
N GLY A 25 0.75 2.47 -6.33
CA GLY A 25 1.18 3.55 -7.22
C GLY A 25 1.13 4.93 -6.56
N GLN A 26 0.13 5.19 -5.71
CA GLN A 26 0.00 6.47 -5.00
C GLN A 26 1.18 6.72 -4.05
N ALA A 27 1.63 5.69 -3.33
CA ALA A 27 2.79 5.82 -2.44
C ALA A 27 4.12 6.00 -3.21
N VAL A 28 4.25 5.40 -4.41
CA VAL A 28 5.43 5.59 -5.27
C VAL A 28 5.62 7.05 -5.66
N LEU A 29 4.54 7.82 -5.85
CA LEU A 29 4.62 9.24 -6.22
C LEU A 29 5.38 10.09 -5.19
N LEU A 30 5.46 9.65 -3.93
CA LEU A 30 6.17 10.36 -2.87
C LEU A 30 7.70 10.20 -2.94
N TYR A 31 8.18 9.09 -3.49
CA TYR A 31 9.59 8.69 -3.38
C TYR A 31 10.27 8.48 -4.75
N GLY A 32 9.49 8.15 -5.77
CA GLY A 32 9.96 7.76 -7.10
C GLY A 32 9.82 8.86 -8.13
N THR A 33 9.59 8.46 -9.38
CA THR A 33 9.30 9.36 -10.51
C THR A 33 7.80 9.40 -10.75
N PRO A 34 7.20 10.59 -10.99
CA PRO A 34 5.79 10.68 -11.31
C PRO A 34 5.44 9.76 -12.48
N ARG A 35 4.40 8.93 -12.28
CA ARG A 35 3.81 8.11 -13.34
C ARG A 35 2.30 8.16 -13.25
N LEU A 36 1.62 7.82 -14.34
CA LEU A 36 0.17 7.71 -14.31
C LEU A 36 -0.23 6.55 -13.38
N THR A 37 -1.05 6.86 -12.39
CA THR A 37 -1.67 5.89 -11.51
C THR A 37 -3.06 6.42 -11.16
N ARG A 38 -4.09 5.63 -11.49
CA ARG A 38 -5.48 6.02 -11.26
C ARG A 38 -6.08 5.32 -10.05
N ASP A 39 -5.56 4.14 -9.74
CA ASP A 39 -6.06 3.31 -8.65
C ASP A 39 -5.46 3.75 -7.31
N ILE A 40 -6.19 3.44 -6.24
CA ILE A 40 -5.80 3.67 -4.86
C ILE A 40 -5.75 2.31 -4.16
N ASP A 41 -4.57 1.94 -3.67
CA ASP A 41 -4.38 0.72 -2.88
C ASP A 41 -4.23 1.10 -1.41
N ILE A 42 -5.03 0.50 -0.52
CA ILE A 42 -5.02 0.81 0.92
C ILE A 42 -4.91 -0.48 1.71
N THR A 43 -3.80 -0.64 2.45
CA THR A 43 -3.70 -1.68 3.47
C THR A 43 -4.39 -1.22 4.75
N LEU A 44 -5.22 -2.08 5.31
CA LEU A 44 -5.94 -1.89 6.56
C LEU A 44 -5.32 -2.79 7.64
N GLY A 45 -5.01 -2.21 8.79
CA GLY A 45 -4.67 -2.92 10.02
C GLY A 45 -5.91 -3.49 10.70
N ALA A 46 -6.72 -4.22 9.94
CA ALA A 46 -7.98 -4.80 10.36
C ALA A 46 -8.17 -6.17 9.71
N ASP A 47 -8.91 -7.05 10.40
CA ASP A 47 -9.33 -8.32 9.83
C ASP A 47 -10.60 -8.15 8.96
N SER A 48 -10.89 -9.12 8.09
CA SER A 48 -12.13 -9.14 7.28
C SER A 48 -13.40 -9.16 8.13
N GLU A 49 -13.30 -9.50 9.42
CA GLU A 49 -14.37 -9.32 10.41
C GLU A 49 -14.80 -7.84 10.57
N SER A 50 -13.91 -6.89 10.26
CA SER A 50 -14.21 -5.45 10.24
C SER A 50 -14.97 -4.99 8.99
N PHE A 51 -15.42 -5.93 8.14
CA PHE A 51 -16.20 -5.64 6.95
C PHE A 51 -17.39 -4.69 7.18
N PRO A 52 -18.20 -4.80 8.26
CA PRO A 52 -19.32 -3.88 8.48
C PRO A 52 -18.89 -2.41 8.59
N LEU A 53 -17.74 -2.14 9.24
CA LEU A 53 -17.18 -0.78 9.33
C LEU A 53 -16.70 -0.29 7.97
N LEU A 54 -16.09 -1.18 7.17
CA LEU A 54 -15.65 -0.86 5.81
C LEU A 54 -16.81 -0.60 4.86
N ALA A 55 -17.92 -1.34 5.00
CA ALA A 55 -19.14 -1.08 4.26
C ALA A 55 -19.73 0.30 4.58
N GLU A 56 -19.69 0.72 5.85
CA GLU A 56 -20.09 2.07 6.26
C GLU A 56 -19.17 3.14 5.63
N ILE A 57 -17.85 2.94 5.67
CA ILE A 57 -16.88 3.84 5.03
C ILE A 57 -17.14 3.95 3.53
N CYS A 58 -17.38 2.82 2.84
CA CYS A 58 -17.71 2.82 1.43
C CYS A 58 -18.95 3.68 1.14
N SER A 59 -20.01 3.52 1.92
CA SER A 59 -21.22 4.33 1.81
C SER A 59 -20.95 5.82 2.01
N GLN A 60 -20.23 6.19 3.09
CA GLN A 60 -19.88 7.59 3.39
C GLN A 60 -19.01 8.23 2.30
N CYS A 61 -18.17 7.44 1.64
CA CYS A 61 -17.23 7.88 0.62
C CYS A 61 -17.76 7.82 -0.83
N ASP A 62 -19.05 7.53 -1.03
CA ASP A 62 -19.66 7.32 -2.35
C ASP A 62 -18.95 6.20 -3.15
N LEU A 63 -18.57 5.11 -2.47
CA LEU A 63 -17.89 3.97 -3.06
C LEU A 63 -18.86 2.80 -3.27
N LYS A 64 -18.94 2.33 -4.52
CA LYS A 64 -19.62 1.09 -4.88
C LYS A 64 -18.65 -0.07 -4.67
N MET A 65 -18.99 -1.01 -3.78
CA MET A 65 -18.28 -2.29 -3.69
C MET A 65 -18.54 -3.09 -4.97
N LEU A 66 -17.47 -3.61 -5.58
CA LEU A 66 -17.53 -4.24 -6.90
C LEU A 66 -18.00 -5.71 -6.91
N PRO A 67 -17.68 -6.57 -5.91
CA PRO A 67 -18.12 -7.96 -5.93
C PRO A 67 -19.63 -8.11 -5.70
N ASP A 68 -20.25 -9.15 -6.26
CA ASP A 68 -21.68 -9.45 -6.05
C ASP A 68 -21.99 -9.77 -4.58
N ASN A 69 -21.07 -10.48 -3.90
CA ASN A 69 -21.12 -10.72 -2.46
C ASN A 69 -19.83 -10.18 -1.79
N PRO A 70 -19.78 -8.87 -1.46
CA PRO A 70 -18.57 -8.22 -1.00
C PRO A 70 -17.98 -8.81 0.29
N GLN A 71 -18.82 -9.21 1.24
CA GLN A 71 -18.35 -9.77 2.51
C GLN A 71 -17.66 -11.12 2.30
N THR A 72 -18.30 -12.04 1.59
CA THR A 72 -17.71 -13.34 1.27
C THR A 72 -16.41 -13.17 0.49
N PHE A 73 -16.39 -12.27 -0.50
CA PHE A 73 -15.20 -11.98 -1.29
C PHE A 73 -14.05 -11.45 -0.42
N ALA A 74 -14.32 -10.51 0.49
CA ALA A 74 -13.32 -9.95 1.39
C ALA A 74 -12.77 -10.99 2.39
N ILE A 75 -13.62 -11.89 2.90
CA ILE A 75 -13.18 -12.98 3.78
C ILE A 75 -12.25 -13.95 3.05
N GLN A 76 -12.59 -14.32 1.80
CA GLN A 76 -11.83 -15.30 1.03
C GLN A 76 -10.53 -14.75 0.46
N THR A 77 -10.53 -13.50 -0.01
CA THR A 77 -9.41 -12.91 -0.75
C THR A 77 -8.58 -11.94 0.06
N ARG A 78 -9.07 -11.52 1.24
CA ARG A 78 -8.52 -10.41 2.03
C ARG A 78 -8.53 -9.07 1.29
N VAL A 79 -9.31 -8.93 0.22
CA VAL A 79 -9.42 -7.69 -0.55
C VAL A 79 -10.89 -7.32 -0.72
N LEU A 80 -11.21 -6.04 -0.56
CA LEU A 80 -12.50 -5.47 -0.93
C LEU A 80 -12.28 -4.42 -2.03
N PRO A 81 -12.50 -4.79 -3.30
CA PRO A 81 -12.42 -3.84 -4.41
C PRO A 81 -13.68 -2.98 -4.45
N ALA A 82 -13.49 -1.68 -4.61
CA ALA A 82 -14.54 -0.67 -4.66
C ALA A 82 -14.21 0.38 -5.74
N GLU A 83 -15.22 1.16 -6.12
CA GLU A 83 -15.07 2.23 -7.10
C GLU A 83 -15.86 3.47 -6.66
N ASN A 84 -15.24 4.64 -6.75
CA ASN A 84 -15.97 5.88 -6.50
C ASN A 84 -16.96 6.16 -7.64
N VAL A 85 -18.24 6.29 -7.29
CA VAL A 85 -19.35 6.40 -8.26
C VAL A 85 -19.23 7.63 -9.16
N ARG A 86 -18.60 8.71 -8.69
CA ARG A 86 -18.50 9.97 -9.47
C ARG A 86 -17.26 10.01 -10.35
N SER A 87 -16.11 9.58 -9.84
CA SER A 87 -14.84 9.69 -10.54
C SER A 87 -14.44 8.44 -11.32
N GLY A 88 -15.08 7.30 -11.06
CA GLY A 88 -14.68 5.99 -11.60
C GLY A 88 -13.27 5.58 -11.14
N ILE A 89 -12.82 6.10 -9.99
CA ILE A 89 -11.52 5.74 -9.43
C ILE A 89 -11.70 4.45 -8.67
N ARG A 90 -10.87 3.45 -8.98
CA ARG A 90 -10.83 2.18 -8.28
C ARG A 90 -10.04 2.30 -6.99
N ILE A 91 -10.53 1.62 -5.96
CA ILE A 91 -9.92 1.52 -4.64
C ILE A 91 -9.92 0.06 -4.24
N ASP A 92 -8.75 -0.49 -3.93
CA ASP A 92 -8.64 -1.84 -3.38
C ASP A 92 -8.26 -1.73 -1.89
N PHE A 93 -9.19 -2.11 -1.02
CA PHE A 93 -8.96 -2.21 0.43
C PHE A 93 -8.42 -3.59 0.77
N ILE A 94 -7.23 -3.67 1.36
CA ILE A 94 -6.51 -4.92 1.62
C ILE A 94 -6.47 -5.15 3.13
N PHE A 95 -7.16 -6.19 3.61
CA PHE A 95 -7.19 -6.58 5.02
C PHE A 95 -5.94 -7.36 5.37
N SER A 96 -5.00 -6.74 6.07
CA SER A 96 -3.78 -7.43 6.50
C SER A 96 -3.49 -7.25 7.98
N PHE A 97 -3.05 -8.33 8.61
CA PHE A 97 -2.72 -8.39 10.02
C PHE A 97 -1.42 -9.16 10.30
N SER A 98 -0.56 -9.30 9.29
CA SER A 98 0.74 -9.94 9.47
C SER A 98 1.65 -9.09 10.38
N ASN A 99 2.69 -9.73 10.94
CA ASN A 99 3.66 -9.04 11.77
C ASN A 99 4.37 -7.91 11.01
N TYR A 100 4.62 -8.07 9.71
CA TYR A 100 5.19 -7.03 8.87
C TYR A 100 4.27 -5.82 8.77
N GLU A 101 3.01 -6.00 8.39
CA GLU A 101 2.08 -4.89 8.20
C GLU A 101 1.80 -4.14 9.50
N LYS A 102 1.78 -4.82 10.65
CA LYS A 102 1.70 -4.13 11.95
C LYS A 102 2.84 -3.12 12.14
N HIS A 103 4.07 -3.51 11.86
CA HIS A 103 5.22 -2.61 11.93
C HIS A 103 5.19 -1.53 10.84
N ALA A 104 4.76 -1.86 9.62
CA ALA A 104 4.64 -0.90 8.52
C ALA A 104 3.59 0.19 8.83
N LEU A 105 2.48 -0.18 9.48
CA LEU A 105 1.42 0.75 9.90
C LEU A 105 1.88 1.73 10.99
N GLU A 106 2.76 1.31 11.88
CA GLU A 106 3.33 2.17 12.93
C GLU A 106 4.27 3.26 12.37
N ARG A 107 4.88 3.01 11.21
CA ARG A 107 5.89 3.90 10.60
C ARG A 107 5.38 4.65 9.37
N THR A 108 4.06 4.79 9.23
CA THR A 108 3.45 5.50 8.11
C THR A 108 3.95 6.93 7.96
N LYS A 109 4.16 7.36 6.71
CA LYS A 109 4.47 8.74 6.37
C LYS A 109 3.17 9.54 6.27
N LYS A 110 3.02 10.53 7.13
CA LYS A 110 1.92 11.50 7.04
C LYS A 110 2.22 12.53 5.94
N VAL A 111 1.29 12.70 5.01
CA VAL A 111 1.31 13.71 3.95
C VAL A 111 0.08 14.59 4.08
N LEU A 112 0.27 15.91 4.08
CA LEU A 112 -0.85 16.84 4.13
C LEU A 112 -1.53 16.92 2.76
N ILE A 113 -2.82 16.58 2.73
CA ILE A 113 -3.70 16.77 1.58
C ILE A 113 -4.84 17.66 2.05
N ASP A 114 -4.95 18.87 1.50
CA ASP A 114 -5.88 19.92 1.95
C ASP A 114 -5.92 20.02 3.50
N ASP A 115 -4.75 20.20 4.12
CA ASP A 115 -4.52 20.30 5.57
C ASP A 115 -4.91 19.06 6.41
N TYR A 116 -5.25 17.94 5.77
CA TYR A 116 -5.52 16.69 6.47
C TYR A 116 -4.32 15.73 6.37
N PRO A 117 -3.81 15.18 7.50
CA PRO A 117 -2.69 14.25 7.48
C PRO A 117 -3.14 12.86 7.01
N VAL A 118 -2.84 12.55 5.75
CA VAL A 118 -3.12 11.24 5.14
C VAL A 118 -1.92 10.32 5.31
N LYS A 119 -2.15 9.06 5.70
CA LYS A 119 -1.10 8.07 5.98
C LYS A 119 -0.72 7.26 4.73
N PHE A 120 0.52 7.40 4.30
CA PHE A 120 1.13 6.61 3.21
C PHE A 120 2.17 5.65 3.77
N ALA A 121 2.48 4.59 3.03
CA ALA A 121 3.61 3.72 3.32
C ALA A 121 4.93 4.51 3.37
N SER A 122 5.85 4.09 4.24
CA SER A 122 7.21 4.63 4.26
C SER A 122 7.95 4.29 2.96
N CYS A 123 9.09 4.95 2.71
CA CYS A 123 9.89 4.67 1.52
C CYS A 123 10.35 3.19 1.51
N GLU A 124 10.75 2.69 2.67
CA GLU A 124 11.17 1.32 2.89
C GLU A 124 10.05 0.31 2.66
N ASP A 125 8.86 0.56 3.20
CA ASP A 125 7.72 -0.35 3.05
C ASP A 125 7.20 -0.38 1.60
N VAL A 126 7.33 0.73 0.84
CA VAL A 126 7.10 0.72 -0.61
C VAL A 126 8.07 -0.24 -1.31
N LEU A 127 9.37 -0.23 -0.95
CA LEU A 127 10.33 -1.17 -1.53
C LEU A 127 9.99 -2.62 -1.19
N VAL A 128 9.63 -2.91 0.07
CA VAL A 128 9.25 -4.28 0.49
C VAL A 128 8.02 -4.77 -0.28
N HIS A 129 6.94 -3.98 -0.36
CA HIS A 129 5.75 -4.35 -1.13
C HIS A 129 6.06 -4.60 -2.62
N LYS A 130 6.93 -3.78 -3.21
CA LYS A 130 7.32 -3.89 -4.63
C LYS A 130 8.16 -5.14 -4.89
N MET A 131 9.03 -5.51 -3.95
CA MET A 131 9.81 -6.76 -4.03
C MET A 131 8.92 -8.00 -3.97
N ILE A 132 7.89 -7.99 -3.11
CA ILE A 132 6.91 -9.08 -2.99
C ILE A 132 6.04 -9.17 -4.25
N ALA A 133 5.53 -8.04 -4.75
CA ALA A 133 4.70 -8.00 -5.95
C ALA A 133 5.45 -8.43 -7.23
N GLY A 134 6.74 -8.07 -7.34
CA GLY A 134 7.65 -8.61 -8.35
C GLY A 134 7.33 -8.29 -9.82
N ARG A 135 6.42 -7.35 -10.12
CA ARG A 135 6.04 -7.03 -11.51
C ARG A 135 7.13 -6.19 -12.19
N ALA A 136 7.18 -6.21 -13.53
CA ALA A 136 8.17 -5.44 -14.30
C ALA A 136 8.15 -3.93 -13.98
N ILE A 137 6.95 -3.34 -13.84
CA ILE A 137 6.79 -1.93 -13.45
C ILE A 137 7.30 -1.66 -12.02
N ASP A 138 7.19 -2.64 -11.12
CA ASP A 138 7.64 -2.51 -9.75
C ASP A 138 9.17 -2.41 -9.69
N ARG A 139 9.87 -3.13 -10.58
CA ARG A 139 11.33 -3.07 -10.70
C ARG A 139 11.82 -1.67 -11.08
N GLU A 140 11.15 -1.02 -12.03
CA GLU A 140 11.49 0.33 -12.46
C GLU A 140 11.15 1.38 -11.39
N ASP A 141 9.99 1.25 -10.74
CA ASP A 141 9.62 2.09 -9.59
C ASP A 141 10.72 2.01 -8.50
N MET A 142 11.17 0.80 -8.14
CA MET A 142 12.21 0.60 -7.12
C MET A 142 13.56 1.21 -7.49
N LYS A 143 14.02 1.06 -8.74
CA LYS A 143 15.27 1.70 -9.21
C LYS A 143 15.24 3.20 -8.98
N ASN A 144 14.16 3.85 -9.41
CA ASN A 144 13.99 5.29 -9.28
C ASN A 144 13.95 5.73 -7.81
N ILE A 145 13.23 4.99 -6.95
CA ILE A 145 13.17 5.25 -5.51
C ILE A 145 14.56 5.13 -4.88
N LEU A 146 15.29 4.05 -5.17
CA LEU A 146 16.60 3.77 -4.62
C LEU A 146 17.65 4.82 -5.04
N ILE A 147 17.62 5.28 -6.30
CA ILE A 147 18.51 6.35 -6.78
C ILE A 147 18.21 7.66 -6.05
N LYS A 148 16.94 8.06 -5.96
CA LYS A 148 16.52 9.35 -5.37
C LYS A 148 16.72 9.42 -3.85
N ASN A 149 16.60 8.29 -3.16
CA ASN A 149 16.55 8.24 -1.70
C ASN A 149 17.70 7.46 -1.06
N LYS A 150 18.76 7.15 -1.82
CA LYS A 150 19.88 6.28 -1.41
C LYS A 150 20.43 6.55 0.00
N ASN A 151 20.57 7.81 0.38
CA ASN A 151 21.16 8.21 1.66
C ASN A 151 20.16 8.31 2.81
N LYS A 152 18.86 8.07 2.55
CA LYS A 152 17.77 8.19 3.53
C LYS A 152 17.14 6.84 3.87
N ILE A 153 17.32 5.84 3.02
CA ILE A 153 16.71 4.51 3.16
C ILE A 153 17.44 3.72 4.25
N ASP A 154 16.66 3.16 5.18
CA ASP A 154 17.13 2.12 6.10
C ASP A 154 17.16 0.76 5.40
N PHE A 155 18.31 0.44 4.80
CA PHE A 155 18.51 -0.86 4.14
C PHE A 155 18.50 -2.04 5.11
N ALA A 156 18.85 -1.84 6.39
CA ALA A 156 18.83 -2.91 7.37
C ALA A 156 17.39 -3.34 7.65
N TYR A 157 16.47 -2.38 7.76
CA TYR A 157 15.04 -2.64 7.88
C TYR A 157 14.48 -3.38 6.66
N VAL A 158 14.77 -2.91 5.45
CA VAL A 158 14.29 -3.57 4.22
C VAL A 158 14.82 -5.01 4.15
N LYS A 159 16.13 -5.22 4.36
CA LYS A 159 16.73 -6.56 4.31
C LYS A 159 16.20 -7.48 5.40
N LYS A 160 15.91 -6.96 6.60
CA LYS A 160 15.29 -7.74 7.68
C LYS A 160 13.98 -8.37 7.19
N TRP A 161 13.05 -7.57 6.66
CA TRP A 161 11.76 -8.08 6.23
C TRP A 161 11.86 -8.98 5.00
N LEU A 162 12.69 -8.62 4.01
CA LEU A 162 12.90 -9.50 2.85
C LEU A 162 13.47 -10.86 3.26
N ASN A 163 14.31 -10.93 4.30
CA ASN A 163 14.81 -12.19 4.84
C ASN A 163 13.74 -12.98 5.63
N GLU A 164 12.79 -12.31 6.28
CA GLU A 164 11.63 -12.97 6.86
C GLU A 164 10.71 -13.55 5.77
N PHE A 165 10.47 -12.80 4.69
CA PHE A 165 9.69 -13.29 3.55
C PHE A 165 10.39 -14.43 2.80
N SER A 166 11.73 -14.45 2.74
CA SER A 166 12.46 -15.53 2.08
C SER A 166 12.31 -16.91 2.74
N GLN A 167 11.70 -16.98 3.93
CA GLN A 167 11.33 -18.25 4.56
C GLN A 167 10.08 -18.90 3.94
N ILE A 168 9.34 -18.16 3.10
CA ILE A 168 8.20 -18.65 2.35
C ILE A 168 8.70 -19.11 0.98
N ASP A 169 8.35 -20.32 0.56
CA ASP A 169 8.84 -20.94 -0.69
C ASP A 169 8.63 -20.05 -1.93
N GLU A 170 7.52 -19.33 -1.99
CA GLU A 170 7.19 -18.38 -3.07
C GLU A 170 8.22 -17.24 -3.19
N TYR A 171 8.82 -16.82 -2.08
CA TYR A 171 9.71 -15.66 -1.98
C TYR A 171 11.15 -16.03 -1.63
N LYS A 172 11.54 -17.30 -1.70
CA LYS A 172 12.90 -17.77 -1.33
C LYS A 172 14.04 -16.98 -2.00
N ASP A 173 13.84 -16.54 -3.24
CA ASP A 173 14.86 -15.82 -4.03
C ASP A 173 14.77 -14.29 -3.87
N ILE A 174 13.88 -13.77 -3.01
CA ILE A 174 13.61 -12.32 -2.90
C ILE A 174 14.85 -11.53 -2.46
N MET A 175 15.69 -12.12 -1.60
CA MET A 175 16.94 -11.52 -1.14
C MET A 175 17.95 -11.39 -2.28
N GLN A 176 18.15 -12.46 -3.06
CA GLN A 176 19.03 -12.44 -4.23
C GLN A 176 18.57 -11.37 -5.23
N LYS A 177 17.26 -11.33 -5.55
CA LYS A 177 16.68 -10.33 -6.46
C LYS A 177 16.92 -8.90 -5.97
N PHE A 178 16.87 -8.67 -4.65
CA PHE A 178 17.14 -7.35 -4.07
C PHE A 178 18.62 -6.97 -4.19
N ASP A 179 19.55 -7.88 -3.90
CA ASP A 179 20.98 -7.61 -4.05
C ASP A 179 21.36 -7.35 -5.51
N GLU A 180 20.83 -8.12 -6.48
CA GLU A 180 21.00 -7.88 -7.92
C GLU A 180 20.48 -6.48 -8.33
N LEU A 181 19.36 -6.04 -7.76
CA LEU A 181 18.81 -4.71 -8.00
C LEU A 181 19.77 -3.62 -7.50
N LEU A 182 20.33 -3.79 -6.30
CA LEU A 182 21.28 -2.84 -5.73
C LEU A 182 22.58 -2.75 -6.54
N GLU A 183 23.07 -3.87 -7.07
CA GLU A 183 24.25 -3.89 -7.95
C GLU A 183 24.03 -3.13 -9.26
N GLN A 184 22.84 -3.27 -9.86
CA GLN A 184 22.50 -2.55 -11.09
C GLN A 184 22.46 -1.04 -10.93
N ILE A 185 22.19 -0.53 -9.73
CA ILE A 185 22.10 0.90 -9.43
C ILE A 185 23.46 1.50 -9.04
N LYS A 186 24.44 0.65 -8.71
CA LYS A 186 25.83 1.10 -8.42
C LYS A 186 26.64 1.36 -9.70
N LYS A 187 26.22 0.81 -10.84
CA LYS A 187 26.83 1.02 -12.15
C LYS A 187 26.29 2.31 -12.77
#